data_AF-A0A0C3B573-F1
#
_entry.id   AF-A0A0C3B573-F1
#
_cell.length_a   1.000
_cell.length_b   1.000
_cell.length_c   1.000
_cell.angle_alpha   90.00
_cell.angle_beta   90.00
_cell.angle_gamma   90.00
#
_symmetry.space_group_name_H-M   'P 1'
#
loop_
_entity.id
_entity.type
_entity.pdbx_description
1 polymer ?
#
loop_
_entity_poly.entity_id
_entity_poly.type
_entity_poly.pdbx_seq_one_letter_code
_entity_poly.pdbx_strand_id
1 'polypeptide(L)' 'GETAVLDVRGLIYHRDFHFTSRIIGTDGMVWYYDGMTTGSSCENEGDFDKFSSRKLLRCKGKKLILVVYARV' A
#
# COMPACT_ATOMS: atom_id res chain seq x y z
N GLY A 1 29.05 4.06 10.68
CA GLY A 1 27.74 3.51 11.08
C GLY A 1 27.24 2.61 9.98
N GLU A 2 26.65 1.48 10.31
CA GLU A 2 26.08 0.57 9.30
C GLU A 2 24.87 1.21 8.61
N THR A 3 24.76 1.01 7.30
CA THR A 3 23.59 1.37 6.51
C THR A 3 22.63 0.18 6.47
N ALA A 4 21.32 0.45 6.61
CA ALA A 4 20.28 -0.55 6.46
C ALA A 4 19.35 -0.16 5.30
N VAL A 5 19.06 -1.13 4.43
CA VAL A 5 18.03 -0.99 3.39
C VAL A 5 16.70 -1.42 3.98
N LEU A 6 15.65 -0.65 3.70
CA LEU A 6 14.28 -0.94 4.12
C LEU A 6 13.37 -1.01 2.89
N ASP A 7 12.45 -1.96 2.91
CA ASP A 7 11.47 -2.14 1.85
C ASP A 7 10.16 -1.43 2.18
N VAL A 8 9.47 -0.94 1.15
CA VAL A 8 8.09 -0.44 1.29
C VAL A 8 7.16 -1.63 1.49
N ARG A 9 6.42 -1.63 2.60
CA ARG A 9 5.51 -2.73 2.99
C ARG A 9 4.06 -2.33 3.12
N GLY A 10 3.79 -1.05 3.26
CA GLY A 10 2.43 -0.55 3.38
C GLY A 10 2.28 0.86 2.84
N LEU A 11 1.13 1.12 2.25
CA LEU A 11 0.70 2.43 1.80
C LEU A 11 -0.67 2.69 2.41
N ILE A 12 -0.83 3.77 3.17
CA ILE A 12 -2.13 4.16 3.72
C ILE A 12 -2.63 5.39 2.97
N TYR A 13 -3.87 5.29 2.53
CA TYR A 13 -4.58 6.32 1.80
C TYR A 13 -5.72 6.85 2.64
N HIS A 14 -6.03 8.13 2.45
CA HIS A 14 -7.13 8.79 3.15
C HIS A 14 -7.94 9.67 2.20
N ARG A 15 -9.24 9.72 2.47
CA ARG A 15 -10.16 10.75 2.00
C ARG A 15 -11.31 10.86 3.00
N ASP A 16 -11.61 12.08 3.41
CA ASP A 16 -12.71 12.44 4.32
C ASP A 16 -12.63 11.70 5.66
N PHE A 17 -13.43 10.65 5.88
CA PHE A 17 -13.47 9.88 7.13
C PHE A 17 -13.04 8.41 6.97
N HIS A 18 -12.50 8.02 5.81
CA HIS A 18 -12.22 6.62 5.49
C HIS A 18 -10.79 6.39 5.00
N PHE A 19 -10.05 5.58 5.75
CA PHE A 19 -8.72 5.10 5.38
C PHE A 19 -8.82 3.81 4.58
N THR A 20 -7.89 3.64 3.64
CA THR A 20 -7.68 2.37 2.92
C THR A 20 -6.19 2.10 2.83
N SER A 21 -5.81 0.87 2.52
CA SER A 21 -4.40 0.48 2.45
C SER A 21 -4.08 -0.37 1.23
N ARG A 22 -2.80 -0.32 0.86
CA ARG A 22 -2.15 -1.37 0.07
C ARG A 22 -1.05 -2.00 0.90
N ILE A 23 -1.04 -3.32 0.94
CA ILE A 23 -0.07 -4.14 1.65
C ILE A 23 0.82 -4.81 0.60
N ILE A 24 2.14 -4.75 0.79
CA ILE A 24 3.11 -5.30 -0.17
C ILE A 24 3.75 -6.54 0.45
N GLY A 25 3.43 -7.70 -0.15
CA GLY A 25 3.97 -9.00 0.24
C GLY A 25 5.47 -9.10 0.00
N THR A 26 6.12 -10.09 0.62
CA THR A 26 7.55 -10.39 0.38
C THR A 26 7.84 -10.87 -1.04
N ASP A 27 6.80 -11.29 -1.75
CA ASP A 27 6.79 -11.64 -3.17
C ASP A 27 6.59 -10.41 -4.09
N GLY A 28 6.45 -9.20 -3.53
CA GLY A 28 6.17 -7.98 -4.29
C GLY A 28 4.71 -7.82 -4.73
N MET A 29 3.81 -8.71 -4.31
CA MET A 29 2.38 -8.60 -4.61
C MET A 29 1.72 -7.51 -3.78
N VAL A 30 0.87 -6.72 -4.43
CA VAL A 30 0.09 -5.65 -3.81
C VAL A 30 -1.33 -6.13 -3.50
N TRP A 31 -1.75 -5.91 -2.26
CA TRP A 31 -3.06 -6.28 -1.75
C TRP A 31 -3.80 -5.05 -1.23
N TYR A 32 -4.92 -4.69 -1.88
CA TYR A 32 -5.78 -3.59 -1.47
C TYR A 32 -6.75 -4.00 -0.38
N TYR A 33 -6.91 -3.14 0.63
CA TYR A 33 -7.83 -3.34 1.73
C TYR A 33 -8.56 -2.02 2.05
N ASP A 34 -9.90 -2.07 2.13
CA ASP A 34 -10.70 -0.91 2.51
C ASP A 34 -11.58 -1.13 3.73
N GLY A 35 -11.72 -2.37 4.21
CA GLY A 35 -12.49 -2.76 5.39
C GLY A 35 -14.00 -2.52 5.30
N MET A 36 -14.47 -1.75 4.33
CA MET A 36 -15.88 -1.41 4.11
C MET A 36 -16.52 -2.32 3.06
N THR A 37 -15.86 -2.43 1.90
CA THR A 37 -16.29 -3.24 0.76
C THR A 37 -15.62 -4.60 0.79
N THR A 38 -14.33 -4.63 1.14
CA THR A 38 -13.54 -5.87 1.17
C THR A 38 -13.80 -6.68 2.44
N GLY A 39 -14.40 -6.07 3.47
CA GLY A 39 -14.69 -6.75 4.74
C GLY A 39 -13.42 -7.29 5.39
N SER A 40 -13.31 -8.63 5.49
CA SER A 40 -12.14 -9.34 6.04
C SER A 40 -11.13 -9.81 4.99
N SER A 41 -11.34 -9.51 3.70
CA SER A 41 -10.45 -9.92 2.61
C SER A 41 -9.68 -8.75 2.02
N CYS A 42 -8.65 -9.07 1.23
CA CYS A 42 -7.93 -8.11 0.41
C CYS A 42 -8.10 -8.45 -1.09
N GLU A 43 -8.04 -7.42 -1.94
CA GLU A 43 -8.05 -7.57 -3.40
C GLU A 43 -6.62 -7.58 -3.92
N ASN A 44 -6.25 -8.56 -4.73
CA ASN A 44 -4.95 -8.57 -5.39
C ASN A 44 -4.93 -7.52 -6.52
N GLU A 45 -3.94 -6.63 -6.51
CA GLU A 45 -3.75 -5.59 -7.53
C GLU A 45 -2.47 -5.79 -8.39
N GLY A 46 -1.79 -6.93 -8.25
CA GLY A 46 -0.61 -7.32 -9.03
C GLY A 46 0.73 -6.86 -8.45
N ASP A 47 1.76 -6.83 -9.29
CA ASP A 47 3.13 -6.53 -8.88
C ASP A 47 3.36 -5.06 -8.54
N PHE A 48 4.03 -4.79 -7.42
CA PHE A 48 4.36 -3.44 -6.95
C PHE A 48 5.16 -2.61 -7.99
N ASP A 49 6.12 -3.24 -8.66
CA ASP A 49 7.00 -2.55 -9.63
C ASP A 49 6.26 -2.08 -10.89
N LYS A 50 5.05 -2.59 -11.14
CA LYS A 50 4.20 -2.15 -12.27
C LYS A 50 3.38 -0.89 -11.93
N PHE A 51 3.45 -0.39 -10.69
CA PHE A 51 2.71 0.80 -10.30
C PHE A 51 3.46 2.06 -10.69
N SER A 52 2.79 2.94 -11.43
CA SER A 52 3.32 4.28 -11.66
C SER A 52 3.28 5.11 -10.37
N SER A 53 4.16 6.11 -10.25
CA SER A 53 4.18 7.03 -9.11
C SER A 53 2.81 7.68 -8.86
N ARG A 54 2.05 7.97 -9.92
CA ARG A 54 0.68 8.50 -9.80
C ARG A 54 -0.26 7.51 -9.12
N LYS A 55 -0.19 6.21 -9.50
CA LYS A 55 -0.98 5.15 -8.86
C LYS A 55 -0.53 4.88 -7.42
N LEU A 56 0.74 5.09 -7.10
CA LEU A 56 1.23 4.97 -5.72
C LEU A 56 0.75 6.13 -4.84
N LEU A 57 0.74 7.36 -5.36
CA LEU A 57 0.31 8.55 -4.62
C LEU A 57 -1.22 8.68 -4.50
N ARG A 58 -1.97 8.04 -5.40
CA ARG A 58 -3.44 8.04 -5.40
C ARG A 58 -4.01 6.66 -5.68
N CYS A 59 -4.83 6.18 -4.77
CA CYS A 59 -5.53 4.89 -4.89
C CYS A 59 -7.04 5.11 -4.80
N LYS A 60 -7.80 4.70 -5.82
CA LYS A 60 -9.27 4.77 -5.87
C LYS A 60 -9.84 6.13 -5.36
N GLY A 61 -9.23 7.24 -5.78
CA GLY A 61 -9.63 8.61 -5.41
C GLY A 61 -9.15 9.11 -4.04
N LYS A 62 -8.39 8.31 -3.29
CA LYS A 62 -7.80 8.64 -1.98
C LYS A 62 -6.31 8.99 -2.13
N LYS A 63 -5.80 9.91 -1.30
CA LYS A 63 -4.40 10.36 -1.34
C LYS A 63 -3.55 9.57 -0.37
N LEU A 64 -2.32 9.25 -0.76
CA LEU A 64 -1.33 8.64 0.12
C LEU A 64 -1.00 9.60 1.27
N ILE A 65 -1.00 9.10 2.49
CA ILE A 65 -0.70 9.88 3.69
C ILE A 65 0.40 9.26 4.56
N LEU A 66 0.64 7.95 4.42
CA LEU A 66 1.66 7.24 5.16
C LEU A 66 2.28 6.14 4.29
N VAL A 67 3.59 5.99 4.39
CA VAL A 67 4.35 4.87 3.84
C VAL A 67 4.96 4.12 5.01
N VAL A 68 4.77 2.80 5.03
CA VAL A 68 5.35 1.89 6.02
C VAL A 68 6.56 1.23 5.39
N TYR A 69 7.71 1.40 6.03
CA TYR A 69 8.95 0.71 5.68
C TYR A 69 9.26 -0.37 6.71
N ALA A 70 9.77 -1.51 6.28
CA ALA A 70 10.23 -2.56 7.18
C ALA A 70 11.56 -3.14 6.71
N ARG A 71 12.35 -3.62 7.68
CA ARG A 71 13.51 -4.45 7.40
C ARG A 71 13.02 -5.89 7.22
N VAL A 72 13.53 -6.55 6.18
CA VAL A 72 13.25 -7.95 5.88
C VAL A 72 14.44 -8.80 6.28
#